data_AF-A0A1F5WAX8-F1
#
_entry.id   AF-A0A1F5WAX8-F1
#
_cell.length_a   1.000
_cell.length_b   1.000
_cell.length_c   1.000
_cell.angle_alpha   90.00
_cell.angle_beta   90.00
_cell.angle_gamma   90.00
#
_symmetry.space_group_name_H-M   'P 1'
#
loop_
_entity.id
_entity.type
_entity.pdbx_description
1 polymer ?
#
loop_
_entity_poly.entity_id
_entity_poly.type
_entity_poly.pdbx_seq_one_letter_code
_entity_poly.pdbx_strand_id
1 'polypeptide(L)'
;MTTFKKSSKQKILNFLLTNVGDIVDSRQLQKASGWAAEWARRVRELRDEDGYQIISHKDKADLKPGQYILLTEKRKPAFARGISKETRAFVLDRNGFTCQSCGMAASDIDPFHPDRKIRLTIGHIIDKSKGGSDEPSNLKAICSNCNEGLQNTALPKPDQIHLLSQIRRATVDDQLLVLGWLEEKFKKLKDK
;
A
#
# COMPACT_ATOMS: atom_id res chain seq x y z
N MET A 1 -19.24 -23.04 17.76
CA MET A 1 -17.83 -23.02 17.31
C MET A 1 -17.80 -22.49 15.88
N THR A 2 -17.39 -21.24 15.68
CA THR A 2 -17.24 -20.64 14.35
C THR A 2 -15.99 -21.23 13.66
N THR A 3 -16.20 -22.10 12.66
CA THR A 3 -15.11 -22.62 11.84
C THR A 3 -14.55 -21.50 10.96
N PHE A 4 -13.41 -20.93 11.36
CA PHE A 4 -12.69 -19.95 10.54
C PHE A 4 -12.28 -20.60 9.20
N LYS A 5 -12.83 -20.10 8.10
CA LYS A 5 -12.50 -20.54 6.74
C LYS A 5 -11.04 -20.18 6.45
N LYS A 6 -10.19 -21.19 6.23
CA LYS A 6 -8.76 -21.00 5.93
C LYS A 6 -8.57 -20.11 4.69
N SER A 7 -7.63 -19.16 4.76
CA SER A 7 -7.27 -18.27 3.64
C SER A 7 -6.67 -19.07 2.47
N SER A 8 -6.72 -18.50 1.26
CA SER A 8 -6.09 -19.12 0.08
C SER A 8 -4.60 -19.40 0.30
N LYS A 9 -3.87 -18.47 0.96
CA LYS A 9 -2.46 -18.67 1.36
C LYS A 9 -2.29 -19.89 2.25
N GLN A 10 -3.10 -20.00 3.31
CA GLN A 10 -2.98 -21.12 4.25
C GLN A 10 -3.33 -22.47 3.59
N LYS A 11 -4.30 -22.47 2.67
CA LYS A 11 -4.65 -23.69 1.93
C LYS A 11 -3.51 -24.14 1.01
N ILE A 12 -2.91 -23.21 0.27
CA ILE A 12 -1.72 -23.49 -0.56
C ILE A 12 -0.58 -24.02 0.30
N LEU A 13 -0.33 -23.40 1.45
CA LEU A 13 0.72 -23.84 2.36
C LEU A 13 0.49 -25.28 2.85
N ASN A 14 -0.71 -25.59 3.33
CA ASN A 14 -1.01 -26.94 3.79
C ASN A 14 -0.83 -27.97 2.66
N PHE A 15 -1.25 -27.63 1.44
CA PHE A 15 -1.04 -28.50 0.29
C PHE A 15 0.45 -28.72 0.01
N LEU A 16 1.27 -27.67 0.02
CA LEU A 16 2.72 -27.78 -0.18
C LEU A 16 3.39 -28.60 0.94
N LEU A 17 2.97 -28.43 2.19
CA LEU A 17 3.50 -29.20 3.33
C LEU A 17 3.16 -30.70 3.25
N THR A 18 2.02 -31.06 2.67
CA THR A 18 1.67 -32.47 2.42
C THR A 18 2.44 -33.08 1.23
N ASN A 19 3.03 -32.25 0.36
CA ASN A 19 3.74 -32.64 -0.86
C ASN A 19 5.19 -32.12 -0.85
N VAL A 20 5.87 -32.19 0.32
CA VAL A 20 7.27 -31.77 0.44
C VAL A 20 8.15 -32.68 -0.40
N GLY A 21 9.00 -32.08 -1.25
CA GLY A 21 9.88 -32.79 -2.18
C GLY A 21 9.24 -33.16 -3.51
N ASP A 22 7.90 -33.19 -3.59
CA ASP A 22 7.18 -33.54 -4.82
C ASP A 22 7.04 -32.35 -5.77
N ILE A 23 7.00 -32.65 -7.08
CA ILE A 23 6.69 -31.66 -8.12
C ILE A 23 5.19 -31.45 -8.15
N VAL A 24 4.76 -30.21 -7.89
CA VAL A 24 3.37 -29.77 -8.03
C VAL A 24 3.24 -28.71 -9.12
N ASP A 25 2.12 -28.72 -9.84
CA ASP A 25 1.86 -27.77 -10.92
C ASP A 25 0.95 -26.61 -10.50
N SER A 26 0.88 -25.58 -11.35
CA SER A 26 0.08 -24.38 -11.14
C SER A 26 -1.41 -24.66 -10.98
N ARG A 27 -1.95 -25.69 -11.66
CA ARG A 27 -3.36 -26.05 -11.59
C ARG A 27 -3.68 -26.73 -10.27
N GLN A 28 -2.78 -27.57 -9.75
CA GLN A 28 -2.88 -28.16 -8.41
C GLN A 28 -2.85 -27.08 -7.32
N LEU A 29 -1.94 -26.11 -7.42
CA LEU A 29 -1.86 -24.98 -6.47
C LEU A 29 -3.10 -24.08 -6.54
N GLN A 30 -3.58 -23.77 -7.74
CA GLN A 30 -4.81 -23.01 -7.93
C GLN A 30 -6.03 -23.77 -7.38
N LYS A 31 -6.15 -25.08 -7.63
CA LYS A 31 -7.19 -25.93 -7.04
C LYS A 31 -7.12 -25.94 -5.51
N ALA A 32 -5.93 -26.12 -4.94
CA ALA A 32 -5.71 -26.12 -3.49
C ALA A 32 -6.12 -24.79 -2.85
N SER A 33 -5.87 -23.67 -3.53
CA SER A 33 -6.30 -22.34 -3.06
C SER A 33 -7.83 -22.14 -3.03
N GLY A 34 -8.59 -23.05 -3.66
CA GLY A 34 -10.02 -22.89 -3.92
C GLY A 34 -10.29 -22.05 -5.17
N TRP A 35 -9.49 -22.23 -6.22
CA TRP A 35 -9.57 -21.49 -7.49
C TRP A 35 -9.36 -19.98 -7.39
N ALA A 36 -8.59 -19.53 -6.40
CA ALA A 36 -8.27 -18.11 -6.26
C ALA A 36 -7.40 -17.64 -7.44
N ALA A 37 -7.76 -16.52 -8.08
CA ALA A 37 -6.95 -15.90 -9.13
C ALA A 37 -5.55 -15.52 -8.62
N GLU A 38 -5.46 -15.08 -7.36
CA GLU A 38 -4.23 -14.63 -6.70
C GLU A 38 -3.29 -15.76 -6.24
N TRP A 39 -3.53 -17.03 -6.59
CA TRP A 39 -2.75 -18.17 -6.08
C TRP A 39 -1.24 -17.99 -6.29
N ALA A 40 -0.82 -17.50 -7.45
CA ALA A 40 0.59 -17.29 -7.79
C ALA A 40 1.25 -16.21 -6.92
N ARG A 41 0.48 -15.19 -6.52
CA ARG A 41 0.93 -14.20 -5.53
C ARG A 41 1.12 -14.85 -4.17
N ARG A 42 0.17 -15.68 -3.72
CA ARG A 42 0.26 -16.35 -2.41
C ARG A 42 1.44 -17.32 -2.30
N VAL A 43 1.80 -17.99 -3.39
CA VAL A 43 3.02 -18.82 -3.46
C VAL A 43 4.27 -17.95 -3.28
N ARG A 44 4.33 -16.77 -3.93
CA ARG A 44 5.45 -15.83 -3.76
C ARG A 44 5.52 -15.25 -2.34
N GLU A 45 4.40 -14.95 -1.71
CA GLU A 45 4.36 -14.52 -0.31
C GLU A 45 4.92 -15.62 0.61
N LEU A 46 4.50 -16.88 0.43
CA LEU A 46 5.03 -18.01 1.20
C LEU A 46 6.55 -18.14 1.04
N ARG A 47 7.05 -17.94 -0.18
CA ARG A 47 8.48 -18.05 -0.49
C ARG A 47 9.29 -16.88 0.05
N ASP A 48 8.88 -15.66 -0.29
CA ASP A 48 9.68 -14.45 -0.13
C ASP A 48 9.44 -13.76 1.22
N GLU A 49 8.25 -13.91 1.82
CA GLU A 49 7.88 -13.25 3.08
C GLU A 49 7.82 -14.22 4.27
N ASP A 50 7.30 -15.44 4.06
CA ASP A 50 7.19 -16.45 5.13
C ASP A 50 8.41 -17.40 5.18
N GLY A 51 9.32 -17.31 4.20
CA GLY A 51 10.62 -18.01 4.19
C GLY A 51 10.56 -19.48 3.75
N TYR A 52 9.46 -19.93 3.15
CA TYR A 52 9.38 -21.29 2.62
C TYR A 52 10.28 -21.48 1.40
N GLN A 53 10.98 -22.61 1.34
CA GLN A 53 11.95 -22.90 0.28
C GLN A 53 11.25 -23.48 -0.96
N ILE A 54 10.38 -22.67 -1.57
CA ILE A 54 9.61 -23.03 -2.76
C ILE A 54 10.43 -22.71 -4.02
N ILE A 55 10.82 -23.74 -4.77
CA ILE A 55 11.64 -23.67 -5.97
C ILE A 55 10.74 -23.74 -7.20
N SER A 56 11.09 -23.00 -8.26
CA SER A 56 10.41 -23.00 -9.56
C SER A 56 11.41 -23.23 -10.71
N HIS A 57 10.93 -23.26 -11.96
CA HIS A 57 11.77 -23.29 -13.16
C HIS A 57 12.84 -22.18 -13.24
N LYS A 58 12.68 -21.06 -12.52
CA LYS A 58 13.69 -20.00 -12.45
C LYS A 58 14.89 -20.37 -11.58
N ASP A 59 14.69 -21.32 -10.68
CA ASP A 59 15.64 -21.72 -9.65
C ASP A 59 16.31 -23.05 -10.01
N LYS A 60 15.61 -23.95 -10.70
CA LYS A 60 16.09 -25.27 -11.12
C LYS A 60 15.69 -25.56 -12.56
N ALA A 61 16.68 -25.86 -13.43
CA ALA A 61 16.46 -26.10 -14.86
C ALA A 61 15.57 -27.31 -15.16
N ASP A 62 15.52 -28.31 -14.28
CA ASP A 62 14.71 -29.52 -14.45
C ASP A 62 13.20 -29.27 -14.27
N LEU A 63 12.81 -28.09 -13.79
CA LEU A 63 11.40 -27.73 -13.60
C LEU A 63 10.86 -27.01 -14.84
N LYS A 64 9.68 -27.41 -15.29
CA LYS A 64 8.97 -26.71 -16.37
C LYS A 64 8.28 -25.44 -15.84
N PRO A 65 8.02 -24.44 -16.70
CA PRO A 65 7.18 -23.31 -16.32
C PRO A 65 5.85 -23.78 -15.72
N GLY A 66 5.49 -23.23 -14.56
CA GLY A 66 4.30 -23.63 -13.80
C GLY A 66 4.50 -24.80 -12.83
N GLN A 67 5.70 -25.38 -12.74
CA GLN A 67 6.02 -26.40 -11.72
C GLN A 67 6.75 -25.78 -10.52
N TYR A 68 6.48 -26.36 -9.35
CA TYR A 68 6.99 -25.92 -8.06
C TYR A 68 7.35 -27.12 -7.18
N ILE A 69 8.35 -26.97 -6.32
CA ILE A 69 8.70 -27.94 -5.27
C ILE A 69 8.89 -27.16 -3.96
N LEU A 70 8.30 -27.64 -2.86
CA LEU A 70 8.71 -27.23 -1.52
C LEU A 70 9.85 -28.15 -1.07
N LEU A 71 11.08 -27.65 -0.96
CA LEU A 71 12.24 -28.50 -0.64
C LEU A 71 12.20 -29.08 0.77
N THR A 72 11.70 -28.31 1.73
CA THR A 72 11.68 -28.68 3.14
C THR A 72 10.67 -27.82 3.89
N GLU A 73 10.16 -28.33 5.00
CA GLU A 73 9.34 -27.59 5.95
C GLU A 73 10.12 -26.48 6.68
N LYS A 74 11.46 -26.59 6.72
CA LYS A 74 12.32 -25.58 7.36
C LYS A 74 12.28 -24.27 6.60
N ARG A 75 11.96 -23.19 7.32
CA ARG A 75 11.94 -21.83 6.79
C ARG A 75 13.33 -21.22 6.82
N LYS A 76 13.67 -20.43 5.80
CA LYS A 76 14.79 -19.48 5.86
C LYS A 76 14.33 -18.21 6.59
N PRO A 77 15.24 -17.46 7.24
CA PRO A 77 14.92 -16.12 7.69
C PRO A 77 14.42 -15.29 6.50
N ALA A 78 13.15 -14.90 6.54
CA ALA A 78 12.55 -14.02 5.58
C ALA A 78 12.22 -12.70 6.28
N PHE A 79 12.73 -11.61 5.70
CA PHE A 79 12.33 -10.29 6.10
C PHE A 79 11.16 -9.91 5.20
N ALA A 80 9.99 -9.66 5.80
CA ALA A 80 8.86 -9.15 5.05
C ALA A 80 9.34 -7.95 4.22
N ARG A 81 9.08 -7.96 2.91
CA ARG A 81 9.43 -6.85 2.01
C ARG A 81 8.70 -5.60 2.50
N GLY A 82 9.42 -4.78 3.26
CA GLY A 82 9.03 -3.42 3.59
C GLY A 82 9.31 -2.52 2.39
N ILE A 83 8.61 -1.39 2.37
CA ILE A 83 8.93 -0.30 1.44
C ILE A 83 10.37 0.15 1.74
N SER A 84 11.24 0.12 0.73
CA SER A 84 12.64 0.50 0.92
C SER A 84 12.78 1.97 1.33
N LYS A 85 13.92 2.35 1.91
CA LYS A 85 14.17 3.74 2.32
C LYS A 85 14.17 4.68 1.12
N GLU A 86 14.70 4.21 -0.01
CA GLU A 86 14.77 4.91 -1.27
C GLU A 86 13.35 5.16 -1.82
N THR A 87 12.53 4.11 -1.91
CA THR A 87 11.11 4.25 -2.33
C THR A 87 10.36 5.18 -1.39
N ARG A 88 10.59 5.09 -0.09
CA ARG A 88 9.97 5.99 0.90
C ARG A 88 10.35 7.44 0.66
N ALA A 89 11.63 7.72 0.45
CA ALA A 89 12.12 9.07 0.17
C ALA A 89 11.53 9.63 -1.13
N PHE A 90 11.55 8.82 -2.20
CA PHE A 90 10.97 9.19 -3.49
C PHE A 90 9.47 9.54 -3.38
N VAL A 91 8.69 8.69 -2.69
CA VAL A 91 7.24 8.93 -2.55
C VAL A 91 6.96 10.19 -1.72
N LEU A 92 7.74 10.45 -0.66
CA LEU A 92 7.59 11.66 0.15
C LEU A 92 7.91 12.93 -0.66
N ASP A 93 9.02 12.92 -1.40
CA ASP A 93 9.46 14.04 -2.24
C ASP A 93 8.46 14.33 -3.37
N ARG A 94 8.04 13.30 -4.12
CA ARG A 94 6.98 13.38 -5.14
C ARG A 94 5.68 13.95 -4.57
N ASN A 95 5.39 13.71 -3.30
CA ASN A 95 4.19 14.20 -2.62
C ASN A 95 4.44 15.50 -1.83
N GLY A 96 5.56 16.18 -2.08
CA GLY A 96 5.90 17.47 -1.50
C GLY A 96 5.97 17.46 0.02
N PHE A 97 6.32 16.33 0.64
CA PHE A 97 6.33 16.13 2.09
C PHE A 97 5.01 16.54 2.77
N THR A 98 3.88 16.24 2.11
CA THR A 98 2.53 16.52 2.60
C THR A 98 1.63 15.30 2.51
N CYS A 99 0.73 15.16 3.47
CA CYS A 99 -0.30 14.13 3.46
C CYS A 99 -1.19 14.29 2.22
N GLN A 100 -1.34 13.24 1.42
CA GLN A 100 -2.18 13.26 0.22
C GLN A 100 -3.68 13.16 0.51
N SER A 101 -4.07 13.05 1.79
CA SER A 101 -5.48 13.02 2.21
C SER A 101 -5.92 14.36 2.82
N CYS A 102 -5.13 14.94 3.72
CA CYS A 102 -5.47 16.19 4.41
C CYS A 102 -4.55 17.37 4.05
N GLY A 103 -3.48 17.17 3.28
CA GLY A 103 -2.60 18.26 2.87
C GLY A 103 -1.66 18.80 3.95
N MET A 104 -1.74 18.35 5.21
CA MET A 104 -0.79 18.76 6.26
C MET A 104 0.64 18.29 5.94
N ALA A 105 1.61 19.17 6.18
CA ALA A 105 3.03 18.93 6.02
C ALA A 105 3.64 18.30 7.27
N ALA A 106 4.79 17.64 7.12
CA ALA A 106 5.52 17.07 8.27
C ALA A 106 5.97 18.11 9.31
N SER A 107 5.98 19.39 8.95
CA SER A 107 6.29 20.51 9.84
C SER A 107 5.11 20.99 10.68
N ASP A 108 3.88 20.67 10.29
CA ASP A 108 2.66 21.18 10.90
C ASP A 108 2.40 20.50 12.25
N ILE A 109 1.72 21.21 13.16
CA ILE A 109 1.26 20.64 14.44
C ILE A 109 0.13 19.65 14.17
N ASP A 110 0.17 18.49 14.85
CA ASP A 110 -0.85 17.48 14.76
C ASP A 110 -2.15 17.95 15.47
N PRO A 111 -3.28 18.13 14.77
CA PRO A 111 -4.52 18.64 15.37
C PRO A 111 -5.12 17.75 16.46
N PHE A 112 -4.82 16.45 16.45
CA PHE A 112 -5.28 15.50 17.46
C PHE A 112 -4.26 15.29 18.58
N HIS A 113 -3.01 15.73 18.36
CA HIS A 113 -1.90 15.63 19.31
C HIS A 113 -1.05 16.91 19.28
N PRO A 114 -1.52 18.01 19.90
CA PRO A 114 -0.90 19.33 19.77
C PRO A 114 0.54 19.43 20.30
N ASP A 115 0.98 18.42 21.07
CA ASP A 115 2.33 18.28 21.61
C ASP A 115 3.36 17.82 20.57
N ARG A 116 2.93 17.42 19.37
CA ARG A 116 3.83 16.91 18.34
C ARG A 116 3.48 17.41 16.93
N LYS A 117 4.45 17.25 16.03
CA LYS A 117 4.28 17.49 14.61
C LYS A 117 3.65 16.29 13.89
N ILE A 118 3.06 16.56 12.73
CA ILE A 118 2.51 15.53 11.85
C ILE A 118 3.58 14.52 11.44
N ARG A 119 3.30 13.24 11.69
CA ARG A 119 4.13 12.13 11.24
C ARG A 119 3.61 11.60 9.92
N LEU A 120 4.41 11.73 8.86
CA LEU A 120 4.12 11.10 7.57
C LEU A 120 4.54 9.62 7.55
N THR A 121 3.67 8.81 6.98
CA THR A 121 3.83 7.39 6.68
C THR A 121 3.60 7.17 5.19
N ILE A 122 3.90 5.96 4.71
CA ILE A 122 3.59 5.56 3.34
C ILE A 122 2.38 4.64 3.39
N GLY A 123 1.30 5.06 2.73
CA GLY A 123 0.09 4.29 2.56
C GLY A 123 -0.02 3.77 1.14
N HIS A 124 -0.72 2.65 0.96
CA HIS A 124 -1.07 2.15 -0.36
C HIS A 124 -2.30 2.87 -0.92
N ILE A 125 -2.36 3.06 -2.24
CA ILE A 125 -3.57 3.54 -2.93
C ILE A 125 -4.56 2.38 -3.03
N ILE A 126 -4.10 1.23 -3.53
CA ILE A 126 -4.79 -0.04 -3.46
C ILE A 126 -4.18 -0.83 -2.31
N ASP A 127 -4.99 -1.19 -1.30
CA ASP A 127 -4.53 -1.95 -0.13
C ASP A 127 -3.78 -3.22 -0.53
N LYS A 128 -2.72 -3.59 0.20
CA LYS A 128 -2.02 -4.88 0.02
C LYS A 128 -2.97 -6.07 0.07
N SER A 129 -3.99 -6.03 0.93
CA SER A 129 -4.99 -7.09 1.05
C SER A 129 -5.84 -7.26 -0.22
N LYS A 130 -6.00 -6.18 -1.01
CA LYS A 130 -6.73 -6.11 -2.27
C LYS A 130 -5.82 -6.22 -3.50
N GLY A 131 -4.56 -6.59 -3.33
CA GLY A 131 -3.62 -6.79 -4.44
C GLY A 131 -2.66 -5.63 -4.70
N GLY A 132 -2.63 -4.61 -3.85
CA GLY A 132 -1.68 -3.51 -3.95
C GLY A 132 -0.21 -3.94 -4.03
N SER A 133 0.57 -3.25 -4.87
CA SER A 133 2.02 -3.38 -4.98
C SER A 133 2.75 -2.38 -4.08
N ASP A 134 4.02 -2.64 -3.77
CA ASP A 134 4.93 -1.68 -3.11
C ASP A 134 5.67 -0.78 -4.13
N GLU A 135 5.20 -0.73 -5.38
CA GLU A 135 5.74 0.16 -6.39
C GLU A 135 5.37 1.61 -6.07
N PRO A 136 6.26 2.58 -6.32
CA PRO A 136 5.97 3.99 -6.05
C PRO A 136 4.64 4.49 -6.62
N SER A 137 4.20 3.94 -7.76
CA SER A 137 2.92 4.23 -8.42
C SER A 137 1.70 3.91 -7.55
N ASN A 138 1.77 2.89 -6.69
CA ASN A 138 0.69 2.48 -5.78
C ASN A 138 0.89 2.99 -4.35
N LEU A 139 1.89 3.83 -4.10
CA LEU A 139 2.20 4.37 -2.78
C LEU A 139 1.89 5.86 -2.72
N LYS A 140 1.51 6.37 -1.55
CA LYS A 140 1.28 7.79 -1.27
C LYS A 140 1.77 8.18 0.12
N ALA A 141 2.23 9.42 0.27
CA ALA A 141 2.47 10.00 1.58
C ALA A 141 1.13 10.27 2.29
N ILE A 142 0.97 9.79 3.52
CA ILE A 142 -0.23 9.97 4.33
C ILE A 142 0.19 10.18 5.78
N CYS A 143 -0.48 11.04 6.55
CA CYS A 143 -0.17 11.17 7.97
C CYS A 143 -0.74 10.00 8.78
N SER A 144 -0.19 9.77 9.99
CA SER A 144 -0.70 8.76 10.94
C SER A 144 -2.21 8.84 11.11
N ASN A 145 -2.75 10.06 11.28
CA ASN A 145 -4.16 10.26 11.57
C ASN A 145 -5.06 9.84 10.39
N CYS A 146 -4.70 10.22 9.17
CA CYS A 146 -5.43 9.80 7.98
C CYS A 146 -5.25 8.31 7.70
N ASN A 147 -4.08 7.75 7.99
CA ASN A 147 -3.79 6.34 7.76
C ASN A 147 -4.56 5.41 8.71
N GLU A 148 -4.76 5.85 9.95
CA GLU A 148 -5.56 5.15 10.96
C GLU A 148 -7.06 5.42 10.81
N GLY A 149 -7.46 6.20 9.80
CA GLY A 149 -8.86 6.52 9.57
C GLY A 149 -9.47 7.50 10.58
N LEU A 150 -8.64 8.20 11.36
CA LEU A 150 -9.08 9.27 12.28
C LEU A 150 -9.67 10.49 11.54
N GLN A 151 -9.65 10.48 10.20
CA GLN A 151 -10.25 11.48 9.31
C GLN A 151 -11.43 10.91 8.48
N ASN A 152 -11.99 9.75 8.84
CA ASN A 152 -13.02 9.04 8.05
C ASN A 152 -14.44 9.65 8.08
N THR A 153 -14.61 10.93 8.39
CA THR A 153 -15.94 11.59 8.46
C THR A 153 -16.03 12.69 7.40
N ALA A 154 -16.16 12.28 6.13
CA ALA A 154 -15.98 13.15 4.96
C ALA A 154 -14.59 13.82 4.94
N LEU A 155 -14.11 14.30 3.79
CA LEU A 155 -13.05 15.30 3.85
C LEU A 155 -13.64 16.46 4.66
N PRO A 156 -13.08 16.83 5.83
CA PRO A 156 -13.54 18.03 6.51
C PRO A 156 -13.49 19.17 5.49
N LYS A 157 -14.49 20.07 5.52
CA LYS A 157 -14.44 21.29 4.70
C LYS A 157 -13.03 21.86 4.84
N PRO A 158 -12.29 22.04 3.74
CA PRO A 158 -10.92 22.52 3.82
C PRO A 158 -10.92 23.81 4.64
N ASP A 159 -10.29 23.76 5.81
CA ASP A 159 -10.08 24.96 6.62
C ASP A 159 -8.99 25.83 5.96
N GLN A 160 -8.70 26.98 6.56
CA GLN A 160 -7.71 27.91 6.03
C GLN A 160 -6.34 27.24 5.81
N ILE A 161 -5.94 26.33 6.70
CA ILE A 161 -4.65 25.64 6.64
C ILE A 161 -4.63 24.69 5.44
N HIS A 162 -5.70 23.91 5.25
CA HIS A 162 -5.84 22.97 4.14
C HIS A 162 -5.85 23.69 2.78
N LEU A 163 -6.60 24.79 2.67
CA LEU A 163 -6.67 25.59 1.44
C LEU A 163 -5.31 26.21 1.11
N LEU A 164 -4.64 26.83 2.08
CA LEU A 164 -3.34 27.46 1.86
C LEU A 164 -2.25 26.44 1.51
N SER A 165 -2.27 25.25 2.11
CA SER A 165 -1.32 24.17 1.76
C SER A 165 -1.48 23.72 0.30
N GLN A 166 -2.72 23.59 -0.19
CA GLN A 166 -2.96 23.22 -1.59
C GLN A 166 -2.55 24.34 -2.55
N ILE A 167 -2.94 25.58 -2.27
CA ILE A 167 -2.64 26.74 -3.11
C ILE A 167 -1.12 26.98 -3.20
N ARG A 168 -0.39 26.93 -2.09
CA ARG A 168 1.06 27.17 -2.07
C ARG A 168 1.90 26.18 -2.88
N ARG A 169 1.38 24.96 -3.08
CA ARG A 169 2.06 23.91 -3.86
C ARG A 169 1.72 23.94 -5.34
N ALA A 170 0.70 24.69 -5.73
CA ALA A 170 0.29 24.81 -7.12
C ALA A 170 1.27 25.71 -7.91
N THR A 171 1.26 25.60 -9.24
CA THR A 171 2.07 26.48 -10.10
C THR A 171 1.63 27.94 -9.95
N VAL A 172 2.48 28.89 -10.35
CA VAL A 172 2.10 30.32 -10.31
C VAL A 172 0.82 30.56 -11.13
N ASP A 173 0.69 29.92 -12.29
CA ASP A 173 -0.49 30.03 -13.15
C ASP A 173 -1.76 29.52 -12.44
N ASP A 174 -1.68 28.38 -11.76
CA ASP A 174 -2.80 27.83 -10.99
C ASP A 174 -3.17 28.71 -9.79
N GLN A 175 -2.18 29.29 -9.11
CA GLN A 175 -2.41 30.23 -8.01
C GLN A 175 -3.14 31.50 -8.49
N LEU A 176 -2.74 32.04 -9.64
CA LEU A 176 -3.39 33.20 -10.25
C LEU A 176 -4.83 32.88 -10.72
N LEU A 177 -5.08 31.68 -11.25
CA LEU A 177 -6.44 31.22 -11.57
C LEU A 177 -7.34 31.17 -10.34
N VAL A 178 -6.83 30.60 -9.23
CA VAL A 178 -7.57 30.55 -7.95
C VAL A 178 -7.87 31.96 -7.44
N LEU A 179 -6.89 32.88 -7.51
CA LEU A 179 -7.08 34.27 -7.11
C LEU A 179 -8.17 34.96 -7.94
N GLY A 180 -8.12 34.88 -9.27
CA GLY A 180 -9.11 35.50 -10.14
C GLY A 180 -10.53 35.02 -9.88
N TRP A 181 -10.70 33.71 -9.64
CA TRP A 181 -11.99 33.14 -9.25
C TRP A 181 -12.50 33.67 -7.89
N LEU A 182 -11.62 33.78 -6.90
CA LEU A 182 -11.98 34.34 -5.58
C LEU A 182 -12.39 35.81 -5.72
N GLU A 183 -11.64 36.61 -6.47
CA GLU A 183 -11.97 38.01 -6.72
C GLU A 183 -13.35 38.17 -7.36
N GLU A 184 -13.65 37.41 -8.42
CA GLU A 184 -14.97 37.43 -9.07
C GLU A 184 -16.10 37.03 -8.11
N LYS A 185 -15.90 35.93 -7.36
CA LYS A 185 -16.89 35.41 -6.42
C LYS A 185 -17.23 36.40 -5.30
N PHE A 186 -16.22 37.06 -4.74
CA PHE A 186 -16.39 38.00 -3.62
C PHE A 186 -16.66 39.44 -4.07
N LYS A 187 -16.48 39.78 -5.35
CA LYS A 187 -16.88 41.08 -5.91
C LYS A 187 -18.35 41.39 -5.62
N LYS A 188 -19.23 40.39 -5.78
CA LYS A 188 -20.69 40.50 -5.47
C LYS A 188 -21.02 40.74 -4.00
N LEU A 189 -20.05 40.57 -3.09
CA LEU A 189 -20.22 40.78 -1.64
C LEU A 189 -19.65 42.12 -1.16
N LYS A 190 -18.88 42.84 -2.01
CA LYS A 190 -18.36 44.18 -1.73
C LYS A 190 -19.31 45.31 -2.18
N ASP A 191 -20.20 45.02 -3.12
CA ASP A 191 -21.17 45.98 -3.68
C ASP A 191 -22.54 45.97 -2.95
N LYS A 192 -22.61 45.40 -1.75
CA LYS A 192 -23.76 45.42 -0.82
C LYS A 192 -23.35 46.06 0.50
#